data_AF-A0A2T5PBB8-F1
#
_entry.id   AF-A0A2T5PBB8-F1
#
_cell.length_a   1.000
_cell.length_b   1.000
_cell.length_c   1.000
_cell.angle_alpha   90.00
_cell.angle_beta   90.00
_cell.angle_gamma   90.00
#
_symmetry.space_group_name_H-M   'P 1'
#
loop_
_entity.id
_entity.type
_entity.pdbx_description
1 polymer ?
#
loop_
_entity_poly.entity_id
_entity_poly.type
_entity_poly.pdbx_seq_one_letter_code
_entity_poly.pdbx_strand_id
1 'polypeptide(L)'
;MTIMNCPHCGTLVPNDARFCPGCGQAAVPATVASAGPAAPTLSRETLLLAAIGANPHAYLENFLAREQGLKGSLGWHWPAFFATFCWMLYRKMYGLACGYLALALILGYIVAPVLLAIGGVGGTIAGLLVYAALFVLPALYASALYHRQCRKNIAFAQRFQPDLQRQLEQIQRNGGTSAAGYVVPIVLAGGGVPVIGILAAIAIPAYQDYLTRSRLQMLYQQADQASRAVGDYYRQYDRLPASFADTGFEPSPLREVHSEITLQTDGVIDARIIERNRDDRAFQLRPTLDAEGQIVWTCSSNEVPDKHLPVACRSQR
;
A
#
# COMPACT_ATOMS: atom_id res chain seq x y z
N MET A 1 40.18 -29.17 71.15
CA MET A 1 40.38 -29.21 69.69
C MET A 1 39.48 -30.30 69.14
N THR A 2 38.46 -29.94 68.37
CA THR A 2 37.56 -30.91 67.73
C THR A 2 38.31 -31.56 66.55
N ILE A 3 38.26 -32.88 66.47
CA ILE A 3 38.87 -33.69 65.40
C ILE A 3 37.75 -34.39 64.64
N MET A 4 37.87 -34.45 63.31
CA MET A 4 36.93 -35.13 62.43
C MET A 4 37.64 -36.20 61.60
N ASN A 5 36.88 -37.17 61.10
CA ASN A 5 37.44 -38.21 60.23
C ASN A 5 37.36 -37.76 58.77
N CYS A 6 38.46 -37.88 58.03
CA CYS A 6 38.48 -37.52 56.60
C CYS A 6 37.52 -38.42 55.80
N PRO A 7 36.59 -37.87 55.02
CA PRO A 7 35.59 -38.66 54.28
C PRO A 7 36.20 -39.50 53.14
N HIS A 8 37.43 -39.22 52.73
CA HIS A 8 38.07 -39.91 51.60
C HIS A 8 39.00 -41.04 52.02
N CYS A 9 39.69 -40.92 53.15
CA CYS A 9 40.68 -41.92 53.59
C CYS A 9 40.55 -42.35 55.06
N GLY A 10 39.64 -41.74 55.83
CA GLY A 10 39.38 -42.13 57.21
C GLY A 10 40.49 -41.82 58.21
N THR A 11 41.43 -40.94 57.88
CA THR A 11 42.40 -40.41 58.85
C THR A 11 41.79 -39.30 59.69
N LEU A 12 42.15 -39.23 60.98
CA LEU A 12 41.70 -38.17 61.88
C LEU A 12 42.43 -36.85 61.57
N VAL A 13 41.67 -35.79 61.32
CA VAL A 13 42.18 -34.47 60.94
C VAL A 13 41.56 -33.38 61.84
N PRO A 14 42.31 -32.32 62.22
CA PRO A 14 41.74 -31.16 62.90
C PRO A 14 40.60 -30.52 62.10
N ASN A 15 39.56 -30.03 62.80
CA ASN A 15 38.34 -29.52 62.16
C ASN A 15 38.57 -28.28 61.27
N ASP A 16 39.69 -27.59 61.43
CA ASP A 16 40.11 -26.37 60.72
C ASP A 16 41.13 -26.63 59.60
N ALA A 17 41.56 -27.89 59.41
CA ALA A 17 42.51 -28.23 58.37
C ALA A 17 41.88 -28.08 56.98
N ARG A 18 42.57 -27.36 56.08
CA ARG A 18 42.13 -27.20 54.69
C ARG A 18 42.40 -28.45 53.85
N PHE A 19 43.44 -29.22 54.17
CA PHE A 19 43.87 -30.40 53.45
C PHE A 19 44.19 -31.55 54.39
N CYS A 20 43.86 -32.77 53.98
CA CYS A 20 44.15 -34.00 54.71
C CYS A 20 45.61 -34.40 54.50
N PRO A 21 46.43 -34.55 55.57
CA PRO A 21 47.83 -34.95 55.44
C PRO A 21 48.01 -36.40 54.96
N GLY A 22 47.00 -37.27 55.11
CA GLY A 22 47.07 -38.67 54.68
C GLY A 22 46.85 -38.88 53.18
N CYS A 23 45.92 -38.14 52.57
CA CYS A 23 45.52 -38.34 51.17
C CYS A 23 45.69 -37.10 50.27
N GLY A 24 46.08 -35.95 50.84
CA GLY A 24 46.26 -34.69 50.12
C GLY A 24 44.97 -34.00 49.65
N GLN A 25 43.79 -34.60 49.86
CA GLN A 25 42.51 -34.02 49.45
C GLN A 25 41.98 -32.99 50.45
N ALA A 26 41.16 -32.05 49.96
CA ALA A 26 40.61 -30.98 50.78
C ALA A 26 39.66 -31.54 51.85
N ALA A 27 39.89 -31.19 53.11
CA ALA A 27 39.10 -31.69 54.25
C ALA A 27 37.84 -30.83 54.52
N VAL A 28 37.31 -30.17 53.48
CA VAL A 28 36.21 -29.21 53.60
C VAL A 28 34.90 -29.95 53.91
N PRO A 29 34.15 -29.56 54.95
CA PRO A 29 32.85 -30.14 55.26
C PRO A 29 31.86 -29.90 54.11
N ALA A 30 31.05 -30.91 53.83
CA ALA A 30 30.13 -31.02 52.69
C ALA A 30 29.00 -29.96 52.59
N THR A 31 29.06 -28.85 53.34
CA THR A 31 28.08 -27.76 53.27
C THR A 31 28.37 -26.72 52.20
N VAL A 32 29.55 -26.75 51.58
CA VAL A 32 29.84 -26.04 50.32
C VAL A 32 29.98 -27.05 49.19
N ALA A 33 29.02 -27.98 49.09
CA ALA A 33 28.75 -28.65 47.83
C ALA A 33 28.30 -27.56 46.85
N SER A 34 29.22 -27.13 46.00
CA SER A 34 28.93 -26.40 44.78
C SER A 34 27.69 -27.03 44.14
N ALA A 35 26.64 -26.23 43.97
CA ALA A 35 25.53 -26.55 43.10
C ALA A 35 26.10 -27.15 41.82
N GLY A 36 25.74 -28.40 41.51
CA GLY A 36 26.08 -29.00 40.21
C GLY A 36 25.65 -28.06 39.09
N PRO A 37 26.28 -28.12 37.90
CA PRO A 37 25.98 -27.17 36.83
C PRO A 37 24.47 -27.19 36.57
N ALA A 38 23.79 -26.10 36.94
CA ALA A 38 22.38 -25.91 36.62
C ALA A 38 22.26 -26.13 35.11
N ALA A 39 21.27 -26.94 34.70
CA ALA A 39 21.01 -27.20 33.30
C ALA A 39 21.07 -25.86 32.50
N PRO A 40 21.66 -25.83 31.30
CA PRO A 40 21.84 -24.59 30.55
C PRO A 40 20.49 -23.95 30.29
N THR A 41 20.17 -22.90 31.04
CA THR A 41 18.93 -22.13 30.92
C THR A 41 19.24 -20.82 30.22
N LEU A 42 18.39 -20.43 29.27
CA LEU A 42 18.52 -19.15 28.60
C LEU A 42 18.32 -18.01 29.60
N SER A 43 19.21 -17.03 29.54
CA SER A 43 19.06 -15.81 30.33
C SER A 43 17.74 -15.11 29.97
N ARG A 44 17.15 -14.43 30.94
CA ARG A 44 15.90 -13.69 30.75
C ARG A 44 16.01 -12.65 29.65
N GLU A 45 17.16 -12.00 29.58
CA GLU A 45 17.49 -10.99 28.57
C GLU A 45 17.51 -11.59 27.17
N THR A 46 18.14 -12.75 26.98
CA THR A 46 18.18 -13.43 25.68
C THR A 46 16.79 -13.81 25.18
N LEU A 47 15.90 -14.26 26.09
CA LEU A 47 14.52 -14.58 25.74
C LEU A 47 13.72 -13.33 25.33
N LEU A 48 13.92 -12.20 26.03
CA LEU A 48 13.26 -10.93 25.71
C LEU A 48 13.77 -10.36 24.39
N LEU A 49 15.09 -10.39 24.16
CA LEU A 49 15.69 -9.98 22.89
C LEU A 49 15.12 -10.78 21.71
N ALA A 50 15.02 -12.11 21.86
CA ALA A 50 14.41 -12.98 20.87
C ALA A 50 12.92 -12.66 20.62
N ALA A 51 12.16 -12.34 21.66
CA ALA A 51 10.74 -12.01 21.54
C ALA A 51 10.50 -10.64 20.87
N ILE A 52 11.35 -9.65 21.16
CA ILE A 52 11.21 -8.29 20.64
C ILE A 52 11.61 -8.21 19.16
N GLY A 53 12.71 -8.87 18.78
CA GLY A 53 13.26 -8.84 17.42
C GLY A 53 13.89 -7.48 17.09
N ALA A 54 13.42 -6.83 16.02
CA ALA A 54 14.01 -5.57 15.54
C ALA A 54 13.88 -4.41 16.55
N ASN A 55 14.98 -3.66 16.69
CA ASN A 55 15.16 -2.54 17.63
C ASN A 55 14.85 -2.90 19.10
N PRO A 56 15.57 -3.89 19.67
CA PRO A 56 15.23 -4.40 21.00
C PRO A 56 15.64 -3.48 22.14
N HIS A 57 16.71 -2.69 21.95
CA HIS A 57 17.25 -1.80 22.98
C HIS A 57 16.21 -0.77 23.49
N ALA A 58 15.31 -0.29 22.63
CA ALA A 58 14.28 0.66 23.02
C ALA A 58 13.25 0.09 24.04
N TYR A 59 13.11 -1.25 24.10
CA TYR A 59 12.12 -1.91 24.96
C TYR A 59 12.75 -2.70 26.11
N LEU A 60 13.96 -3.25 25.91
CA LEU A 60 14.57 -4.18 26.84
C LEU A 60 14.71 -3.62 28.26
N GLU A 61 15.30 -2.43 28.40
CA GLU A 61 15.49 -1.78 29.71
C GLU A 61 14.16 -1.54 30.43
N ASN A 62 13.15 -1.05 29.70
CA ASN A 62 11.81 -0.82 30.21
C ASN A 62 11.12 -2.12 30.68
N PHE A 63 11.41 -3.23 30.01
CA PHE A 63 10.83 -4.53 30.33
C PHE A 63 11.50 -5.15 31.56
N LEU A 64 12.82 -5.07 31.64
CA LEU A 64 13.58 -5.52 32.81
C LEU A 64 13.21 -4.71 34.06
N ALA A 65 13.14 -3.37 33.95
CA ALA A 65 12.72 -2.50 35.04
C ALA A 65 11.29 -2.82 35.53
N ARG A 66 10.38 -3.20 34.62
CA ARG A 66 9.02 -3.66 34.99
C ARG A 66 9.03 -5.01 35.68
N GLU A 67 9.86 -5.96 35.24
CA GLU A 67 9.99 -7.27 35.87
C GLU A 67 10.60 -7.17 37.28
N GLN A 68 11.45 -6.19 37.51
CA GLN A 68 12.02 -5.85 38.83
C GLN A 68 11.08 -5.01 39.73
N GLY A 69 9.91 -4.61 39.22
CA GLY A 69 8.96 -3.76 39.97
C GLY A 69 9.34 -2.29 40.07
N LEU A 70 10.43 -1.86 39.40
CA LEU A 70 10.92 -0.48 39.41
C LEU A 70 10.07 0.47 38.54
N LYS A 71 9.29 -0.07 37.61
CA LYS A 71 8.50 0.71 36.66
C LYS A 71 7.06 0.21 36.59
N GLY A 72 6.10 1.14 36.59
CA GLY A 72 4.68 0.84 36.46
C GLY A 72 4.25 0.44 35.04
N SER A 73 2.94 0.18 34.89
CA SER A 73 2.31 -0.12 33.60
C SER A 73 2.18 1.10 32.69
N LEU A 74 2.01 2.29 33.28
CA LEU A 74 1.86 3.54 32.54
C LEU A 74 3.20 3.98 31.92
N GLY A 75 3.19 4.31 30.63
CA GLY A 75 4.33 4.90 29.95
C GLY A 75 3.95 5.36 28.56
N TRP A 76 4.38 6.56 28.17
CA TRP A 76 4.05 7.13 26.88
C TRP A 76 4.76 6.42 25.73
N HIS A 77 4.06 6.19 24.62
CA HIS A 77 4.57 5.51 23.45
C HIS A 77 4.13 6.19 22.15
N TRP A 78 5.04 6.97 21.55
CA TRP A 78 4.77 7.80 20.37
C TRP A 78 4.17 7.05 19.18
N PRO A 79 4.74 5.92 18.69
CA PRO A 79 4.17 5.22 17.54
C PRO A 79 2.74 4.70 17.79
N ALA A 80 2.43 4.35 19.04
CA ALA A 80 1.12 3.81 19.37
C ALA A 80 0.05 4.91 19.46
N PHE A 81 0.44 6.15 19.71
CA PHE A 81 -0.47 7.30 19.71
C PHE A 81 -0.99 7.62 18.30
N PHE A 82 -0.09 7.77 17.32
CA PHE A 82 -0.49 8.13 15.95
C PHE A 82 -0.97 6.96 15.11
N ALA A 83 -0.47 5.75 15.41
CA ALA A 83 -0.68 4.58 14.58
C ALA A 83 -0.95 3.33 15.41
N THR A 84 -1.89 3.39 16.37
CA THR A 84 -2.19 2.28 17.29
C THR A 84 -2.39 0.95 16.57
N PHE A 85 -3.33 0.90 15.62
CA PHE A 85 -3.69 -0.33 14.90
C PHE A 85 -2.50 -0.87 14.09
N CYS A 86 -1.82 -0.01 13.33
CA CYS A 86 -0.65 -0.35 12.51
C CYS A 86 0.50 -0.86 13.37
N TRP A 87 0.77 -0.21 14.50
CA TRP A 87 1.79 -0.61 15.47
C TRP A 87 1.49 -2.00 16.05
N MET A 88 0.22 -2.29 16.39
CA MET A 88 -0.18 -3.62 16.87
C MET A 88 0.01 -4.71 15.81
N LEU A 89 -0.35 -4.44 14.54
CA LEU A 89 -0.13 -5.37 13.43
C LEU A 89 1.37 -5.58 13.17
N TYR A 90 2.14 -4.50 13.17
CA TYR A 90 3.59 -4.55 12.98
C TYR A 90 4.26 -5.45 14.02
N ARG A 91 3.90 -5.32 15.30
CA ARG A 91 4.42 -6.13 16.43
C ARG A 91 3.70 -7.48 16.63
N LYS A 92 2.94 -7.94 15.62
CA LYS A 92 2.21 -9.22 15.60
C LYS A 92 1.22 -9.44 16.75
N MET A 93 0.68 -8.36 17.31
CA MET A 93 -0.35 -8.43 18.35
C MET A 93 -1.75 -8.55 17.73
N TYR A 94 -1.95 -9.52 16.82
CA TYR A 94 -3.12 -9.60 15.94
C TYR A 94 -4.45 -9.67 16.72
N GLY A 95 -4.51 -10.45 17.81
CA GLY A 95 -5.71 -10.52 18.65
C GLY A 95 -6.08 -9.18 19.28
N LEU A 96 -5.09 -8.42 19.76
CA LEU A 96 -5.32 -7.07 20.31
C LEU A 96 -5.67 -6.08 19.20
N ALA A 97 -5.07 -6.19 18.01
CA ALA A 97 -5.37 -5.35 16.87
C ALA A 97 -6.83 -5.52 16.41
N CYS A 98 -7.32 -6.75 16.29
CA CYS A 98 -8.72 -7.03 15.95
C CYS A 98 -9.68 -6.49 17.00
N GLY A 99 -9.37 -6.70 18.29
CA GLY A 99 -10.18 -6.15 19.39
C GLY A 99 -10.21 -4.62 19.40
N TYR A 100 -9.07 -3.98 19.14
CA TYR A 100 -8.97 -2.53 19.01
C TYR A 100 -9.76 -2.01 17.80
N LEU A 101 -9.68 -2.68 16.65
CA LEU A 101 -10.44 -2.30 15.46
C LEU A 101 -11.94 -2.39 15.70
N ALA A 102 -12.42 -3.51 16.27
CA ALA A 102 -13.83 -3.66 16.62
C ALA A 102 -14.29 -2.58 17.61
N LEU A 103 -13.50 -2.30 18.65
CA LEU A 103 -13.78 -1.23 19.61
C LEU A 103 -13.81 0.14 18.93
N ALA A 104 -12.86 0.44 18.05
CA ALA A 104 -12.81 1.70 17.30
C ALA A 104 -14.01 1.88 16.39
N LEU A 105 -14.45 0.81 15.70
CA LEU A 105 -15.65 0.84 14.86
C LEU A 105 -16.91 1.07 15.68
N ILE A 106 -17.07 0.37 16.81
CA ILE A 106 -18.23 0.54 17.70
C ILE A 106 -18.25 1.95 18.28
N LEU A 107 -17.12 2.42 18.81
CA LEU A 107 -17.04 3.74 19.43
C LEU A 107 -17.24 4.86 18.40
N GLY A 108 -16.65 4.74 17.21
CA GLY A 108 -16.72 5.75 16.17
C GLY A 108 -18.04 5.79 15.40
N TYR A 109 -18.61 4.63 15.05
CA TYR A 109 -19.81 4.57 14.21
C TYR A 109 -21.12 4.37 14.99
N ILE A 110 -21.06 3.95 16.25
CA ILE A 110 -22.26 3.72 17.06
C ILE A 110 -22.29 4.68 18.25
N VAL A 111 -21.29 4.63 19.13
CA VAL A 111 -21.34 5.37 20.41
C VAL A 111 -21.23 6.87 20.21
N ALA A 112 -20.22 7.37 19.48
CA ALA A 112 -20.02 8.80 19.27
C ALA A 112 -21.19 9.48 18.52
N PRO A 113 -21.78 8.89 17.45
CA PRO A 113 -22.96 9.44 16.80
C PRO A 113 -24.21 9.44 17.70
N VAL A 114 -24.41 8.39 18.50
CA VAL A 114 -25.52 8.36 19.47
C VAL A 114 -25.36 9.47 20.51
N LEU A 115 -24.17 9.63 21.08
CA LEU A 115 -23.86 10.71 22.03
C LEU A 115 -24.12 12.09 21.41
N LEU A 116 -23.70 12.29 20.17
CA LEU A 116 -23.96 13.52 19.41
C LEU A 116 -25.46 13.77 19.21
N ALA A 117 -26.23 12.74 18.83
CA ALA A 117 -27.65 12.86 18.50
C ALA A 117 -28.53 13.21 19.70
N ILE A 118 -28.22 12.70 20.89
CA ILE A 118 -29.06 12.87 22.08
C ILE A 118 -28.53 13.90 23.09
N GLY A 119 -27.25 14.26 23.02
CA GLY A 119 -26.56 15.02 24.08
C GLY A 119 -26.31 16.49 23.80
N GLY A 120 -26.70 17.01 22.62
CA GLY A 120 -26.40 18.39 22.21
C GLY A 120 -24.90 18.70 22.35
N VAL A 121 -24.57 19.88 22.90
CA VAL A 121 -23.16 20.28 23.12
C VAL A 121 -22.43 19.31 24.07
N GLY A 122 -23.08 18.84 25.15
CA GLY A 122 -22.46 17.87 26.06
C GLY A 122 -22.13 16.55 25.35
N GLY A 123 -23.02 16.09 24.48
CA GLY A 123 -22.83 14.93 23.61
C GLY A 123 -21.66 15.07 22.65
N THR A 124 -21.49 16.25 22.04
CA THR A 124 -20.35 16.54 21.17
C THR A 124 -19.02 16.41 21.92
N ILE A 125 -18.93 17.00 23.12
CA ILE A 125 -17.73 16.96 23.96
C ILE A 125 -17.43 15.51 24.38
N ALA A 126 -18.45 14.77 24.83
CA ALA A 126 -18.30 13.38 25.20
C ALA A 126 -17.81 12.52 24.02
N GLY A 127 -18.37 12.72 22.82
CA GLY A 127 -17.92 12.03 21.60
C GLY A 127 -16.46 12.32 21.26
N LEU A 128 -16.03 13.58 21.35
CA LEU A 128 -14.63 13.97 21.13
C LEU A 128 -13.69 13.35 22.16
N LEU A 129 -14.10 13.28 23.43
CA LEU A 129 -13.33 12.62 24.49
C LEU A 129 -13.20 11.10 24.25
N VAL A 130 -14.24 10.45 23.71
CA VAL A 130 -14.17 9.04 23.30
C VAL A 130 -13.13 8.83 22.21
N TYR A 131 -13.11 9.69 21.19
CA TYR A 131 -12.07 9.65 20.15
C TYR A 131 -10.68 9.90 20.73
N ALA A 132 -10.51 10.92 21.56
CA ALA A 132 -9.23 11.21 22.21
C ALA A 132 -8.74 10.01 23.04
N ALA A 133 -9.63 9.36 23.80
CA ALA A 133 -9.31 8.18 24.59
C ALA A 133 -8.85 7.00 23.72
N LEU A 134 -9.41 6.83 22.52
CA LEU A 134 -9.04 5.78 21.56
C LEU A 134 -7.57 5.86 21.13
N PHE A 135 -6.96 7.04 21.14
CA PHE A 135 -5.54 7.25 20.78
C PHE A 135 -4.65 7.36 22.02
N VAL A 136 -5.10 8.06 23.06
CA VAL A 136 -4.32 8.31 24.27
C VAL A 136 -4.15 7.05 25.12
N LEU A 137 -5.20 6.26 25.33
CA LEU A 137 -5.11 5.08 26.20
C LEU A 137 -4.15 4.02 25.63
N PRO A 138 -4.21 3.63 24.35
CA PRO A 138 -3.22 2.72 23.80
C PRO A 138 -1.80 3.30 23.87
N ALA A 139 -1.61 4.61 23.65
CA ALA A 139 -0.30 5.24 23.78
C ALA A 139 0.28 5.11 25.19
N LEU A 140 -0.55 5.23 26.23
CA LEU A 140 -0.15 5.11 27.64
C LEU A 140 0.14 3.68 28.08
N TYR A 141 -0.49 2.69 27.45
CA TYR A 141 -0.37 1.28 27.84
C TYR A 141 0.39 0.41 26.85
N ALA A 142 0.79 0.93 25.68
CA ALA A 142 1.41 0.17 24.59
C ALA A 142 2.58 -0.69 25.05
N SER A 143 3.55 -0.08 25.75
CA SER A 143 4.73 -0.81 26.21
C SER A 143 4.38 -1.92 27.21
N ALA A 144 3.34 -1.75 28.03
CA ALA A 144 2.91 -2.76 28.99
C ALA A 144 2.12 -3.90 28.31
N LEU A 145 1.25 -3.56 27.36
CA LEU A 145 0.54 -4.54 26.53
C LEU A 145 1.53 -5.39 25.74
N TYR A 146 2.55 -4.77 25.15
CA TYR A 146 3.57 -5.46 24.40
C TYR A 146 4.45 -6.36 25.29
N HIS A 147 4.84 -5.89 26.48
CA HIS A 147 5.54 -6.72 27.47
C HIS A 147 4.72 -7.95 27.87
N ARG A 148 3.43 -7.78 28.17
CA ARG A 148 2.52 -8.88 28.50
C ARG A 148 2.44 -9.90 27.36
N GLN A 149 2.39 -9.45 26.12
CA GLN A 149 2.38 -10.34 24.96
C GLN A 149 3.70 -11.11 24.80
N CYS A 150 4.85 -10.43 24.96
CA CYS A 150 6.16 -11.08 24.94
C CYS A 150 6.27 -12.15 26.02
N ARG A 151 5.81 -11.85 27.25
CA ARG A 151 5.77 -12.81 28.36
C ARG A 151 4.93 -14.04 28.03
N LYS A 152 3.75 -13.86 27.43
CA LYS A 152 2.88 -14.97 27.00
C LYS A 152 3.57 -15.86 25.97
N ASN A 153 4.24 -15.26 24.98
CA ASN A 153 4.96 -16.00 23.94
C ASN A 153 6.14 -16.81 24.53
N ILE A 154 6.94 -16.19 25.41
CA ILE A 154 8.06 -16.86 26.08
C ILE A 154 7.56 -18.02 26.95
N ALA A 155 6.54 -17.78 27.78
CA ALA A 155 5.97 -18.82 28.64
C ALA A 155 5.39 -19.99 27.84
N PHE A 156 4.77 -19.71 26.68
CA PHE A 156 4.29 -20.72 25.76
C PHE A 156 5.45 -21.56 25.22
N ALA A 157 6.52 -20.92 24.70
CA ALA A 157 7.67 -21.63 24.16
C ALA A 157 8.36 -22.50 25.22
N GLN A 158 8.57 -21.98 26.44
CA GLN A 158 9.18 -22.73 27.54
C GLN A 158 8.35 -23.93 27.98
N ARG A 159 7.01 -23.86 27.86
CA ARG A 159 6.12 -24.96 28.26
C ARG A 159 6.10 -26.11 27.26
N PHE A 160 6.22 -25.81 25.97
CA PHE A 160 6.00 -26.80 24.90
C PHE A 160 7.27 -27.24 24.17
N GLN A 161 8.37 -26.51 24.29
CA GLN A 161 9.65 -26.86 23.66
C GLN A 161 10.70 -27.13 24.75
N PRO A 162 11.21 -28.37 24.90
CA PRO A 162 12.29 -28.66 25.85
C PRO A 162 13.66 -28.20 25.36
N ASP A 163 13.88 -28.15 24.04
CA ASP A 163 15.16 -27.80 23.42
C ASP A 163 15.37 -26.27 23.38
N LEU A 164 16.54 -25.82 23.84
CA LEU A 164 16.90 -24.40 23.95
C LEU A 164 16.87 -23.64 22.62
N GLN A 165 17.41 -24.26 21.56
CA GLN A 165 17.44 -23.67 20.22
C GLN A 165 16.03 -23.58 19.63
N ARG A 166 15.23 -24.64 19.75
CA ARG A 166 13.84 -24.64 19.25
C ARG A 166 12.97 -23.66 20.02
N GLN A 167 13.21 -23.46 21.32
CA GLN A 167 12.56 -22.40 22.10
C GLN A 167 12.84 -21.02 21.47
N LEU A 168 14.10 -20.69 21.18
CA LEU A 168 14.46 -19.40 20.58
C LEU A 168 13.84 -19.21 19.20
N GLU A 169 13.94 -20.22 18.34
CA GLU A 169 13.34 -20.17 17.00
C GLU A 169 11.83 -19.93 17.07
N GLN A 170 11.12 -20.64 17.95
CA GLN A 170 9.69 -20.46 18.12
C GLN A 170 9.35 -19.06 18.65
N ILE A 171 10.10 -18.56 19.64
CA ILE A 171 9.92 -17.21 20.18
C ILE A 171 10.12 -16.15 19.08
N GLN A 172 11.16 -16.29 18.26
CA GLN A 172 11.45 -15.37 17.15
C GLN A 172 10.38 -15.42 16.07
N ARG A 173 9.88 -16.61 15.71
CA ARG A 173 8.82 -16.79 14.71
C ARG A 173 7.51 -16.12 15.14
N ASN A 174 7.10 -16.34 16.38
CA ASN A 174 5.87 -15.78 16.95
C ASN A 174 6.01 -14.30 17.33
N GLY A 175 7.22 -13.85 17.64
CA GLY A 175 7.56 -12.49 18.00
C GLY A 175 8.07 -11.67 16.81
N GLY A 176 8.87 -10.66 17.12
CA GLY A 176 9.49 -9.79 16.13
C GLY A 176 8.50 -8.86 15.42
N THR A 177 8.81 -8.57 14.16
CA THR A 177 8.10 -7.61 13.32
C THR A 177 7.52 -8.31 12.09
N SER A 178 6.39 -7.83 11.57
CA SER A 178 5.75 -8.38 10.37
C SER A 178 5.53 -7.34 9.29
N ALA A 179 5.60 -7.79 8.04
CA ALA A 179 5.30 -6.98 6.86
C ALA A 179 3.87 -6.39 6.88
N ALA A 180 2.94 -7.11 7.53
CA ALA A 180 1.56 -6.69 7.69
C ALA A 180 1.41 -5.30 8.35
N GLY A 181 2.39 -4.89 9.16
CA GLY A 181 2.40 -3.59 9.83
C GLY A 181 2.44 -2.38 8.89
N TYR A 182 2.97 -2.52 7.68
CA TYR A 182 2.99 -1.45 6.67
C TYR A 182 2.04 -1.71 5.50
N VAL A 183 1.88 -2.97 5.07
CA VAL A 183 1.01 -3.30 3.91
C VAL A 183 -0.46 -3.01 4.21
N VAL A 184 -0.98 -3.46 5.35
CA VAL A 184 -2.41 -3.36 5.67
C VAL A 184 -2.88 -1.90 5.82
N PRO A 185 -2.12 -1.01 6.50
CA PRO A 185 -2.48 0.41 6.56
C PRO A 185 -2.39 1.13 5.21
N ILE A 186 -1.42 0.82 4.36
CA ILE A 186 -1.33 1.41 3.00
C ILE A 186 -2.58 1.05 2.19
N VAL A 187 -3.05 -0.19 2.30
CA VAL A 187 -4.26 -0.63 1.59
C VAL A 187 -5.52 -0.02 2.20
N LEU A 188 -5.67 -0.01 3.53
CA LEU A 188 -6.87 0.49 4.23
C LEU A 188 -6.99 2.02 4.26
N ALA A 189 -5.89 2.76 4.39
CA ALA A 189 -5.88 4.23 4.52
C ALA A 189 -5.82 4.96 3.17
N GLY A 190 -6.09 4.26 2.06
CA GLY A 190 -6.18 4.89 0.74
C GLY A 190 -4.83 5.12 0.05
N GLY A 191 -3.74 4.44 0.45
CA GLY A 191 -2.50 4.42 -0.34
C GLY A 191 -2.65 3.81 -1.74
N GLY A 192 -3.77 3.11 -2.01
CA GLY A 192 -4.20 2.76 -3.36
C GLY A 192 -4.75 3.94 -4.19
N VAL A 193 -5.32 4.97 -3.55
CA VAL A 193 -5.95 6.11 -4.24
C VAL A 193 -4.93 6.94 -5.04
N PRO A 194 -3.73 7.30 -4.50
CA PRO A 194 -2.70 7.96 -5.30
C PRO A 194 -2.22 7.11 -6.47
N VAL A 195 -2.03 5.80 -6.27
CA VAL A 195 -1.56 4.88 -7.32
C VAL A 195 -2.59 4.79 -8.44
N ILE A 196 -3.87 4.59 -8.11
CA ILE A 196 -4.98 4.57 -9.07
C ILE A 196 -5.10 5.92 -9.78
N GLY A 197 -4.95 7.03 -9.06
CA GLY A 197 -4.98 8.39 -9.63
C GLY A 197 -3.87 8.63 -10.65
N ILE A 198 -2.63 8.21 -10.35
CA ILE A 198 -1.49 8.31 -11.28
C ILE A 198 -1.74 7.46 -12.53
N LEU A 199 -2.19 6.20 -12.36
CA LEU A 199 -2.50 5.33 -13.48
C LEU A 199 -3.63 5.88 -14.36
N ALA A 200 -4.69 6.42 -13.74
CA ALA A 200 -5.80 7.04 -14.45
C ALA A 200 -5.37 8.30 -15.23
N ALA A 201 -4.51 9.14 -14.64
CA ALA A 201 -3.98 10.34 -15.29
C ALA A 201 -3.17 10.03 -16.56
N ILE A 202 -2.55 8.85 -16.66
CA ILE A 202 -1.83 8.40 -17.86
C ILE A 202 -2.79 7.69 -18.84
N ALA A 203 -3.68 6.83 -18.33
CA ALA A 203 -4.54 5.99 -19.17
C ALA A 203 -5.68 6.76 -19.86
N ILE A 204 -6.30 7.71 -19.16
CA ILE A 204 -7.43 8.50 -19.69
C ILE A 204 -7.04 9.29 -20.95
N PRO A 205 -5.98 10.13 -20.95
CA PRO A 205 -5.61 10.87 -22.15
C PRO A 205 -5.18 9.96 -23.31
N ALA A 206 -4.49 8.85 -23.02
CA ALA A 206 -4.11 7.89 -24.04
C ALA A 206 -5.33 7.22 -24.71
N TYR A 207 -6.36 6.90 -23.93
CA TYR A 207 -7.60 6.34 -24.46
C TYR A 207 -8.40 7.37 -25.28
N GLN A 208 -8.43 8.63 -24.84
CA GLN A 208 -9.04 9.72 -25.60
C GLN A 208 -8.33 9.92 -26.96
N ASP A 209 -7.00 9.90 -26.98
CA ASP A 209 -6.20 9.99 -28.20
C ASP A 209 -6.54 8.88 -29.22
N TYR A 210 -6.75 7.65 -28.72
CA TYR A 210 -7.19 6.51 -29.53
C TYR A 210 -8.60 6.71 -30.10
N LEU A 211 -9.55 7.16 -29.29
CA LEU A 211 -10.92 7.43 -29.72
C LEU A 211 -10.99 8.57 -30.75
N THR A 212 -10.22 9.64 -30.60
CA THR A 212 -10.18 10.70 -31.62
C THR A 212 -9.70 10.13 -32.96
N ARG A 213 -8.63 9.35 -32.96
CA ARG A 213 -8.08 8.77 -34.19
C ARG A 213 -9.07 7.83 -34.87
N SER A 214 -9.80 7.02 -34.11
CA SER A 214 -10.80 6.12 -34.69
C SER A 214 -11.97 6.90 -35.32
N ARG A 215 -12.44 7.96 -34.67
CA ARG A 215 -13.51 8.83 -35.20
C ARG A 215 -13.08 9.57 -36.46
N LEU A 216 -11.87 10.14 -36.48
CA LEU A 216 -11.32 10.80 -37.67
C LEU A 216 -11.13 9.83 -38.84
N GLN A 217 -10.77 8.57 -38.56
CA GLN A 217 -10.68 7.53 -39.58
C GLN A 217 -12.05 7.22 -40.20
N MET A 218 -13.11 7.13 -39.40
CA MET A 218 -14.48 6.93 -39.89
C MET A 218 -14.95 8.12 -40.75
N LEU A 219 -14.71 9.34 -40.27
CA LEU A 219 -15.05 10.56 -41.00
C LEU A 219 -14.29 10.65 -42.34
N TYR A 220 -13.01 10.26 -42.35
CA TYR A 220 -12.21 10.20 -43.57
C TYR A 220 -12.74 9.19 -44.59
N GLN A 221 -13.19 8.01 -44.16
CA GLN A 221 -13.80 7.03 -45.08
C GLN A 221 -15.04 7.61 -45.78
N GLN A 222 -15.83 8.41 -45.08
CA GLN A 222 -16.99 9.08 -45.66
C GLN A 222 -16.59 10.24 -46.58
N ALA A 223 -15.61 11.05 -46.18
CA ALA A 223 -15.09 12.13 -47.01
C ALA A 223 -14.42 11.61 -48.30
N ASP A 224 -13.75 10.46 -48.23
CA ASP A 224 -13.18 9.78 -49.41
C ASP A 224 -14.28 9.36 -50.39
N GLN A 225 -15.39 8.81 -49.90
CA GLN A 225 -16.56 8.51 -50.74
C GLN A 225 -17.14 9.76 -51.40
N ALA A 226 -17.24 10.86 -50.66
CA ALA A 226 -17.69 12.14 -51.19
C ALA A 226 -16.76 12.67 -52.30
N SER A 227 -15.44 12.53 -52.11
CA SER A 227 -14.42 12.94 -53.08
C SER A 227 -14.51 12.20 -54.41
N ARG A 228 -14.87 10.90 -54.36
CA ARG A 228 -15.11 10.08 -55.55
C ARG A 228 -16.35 10.54 -56.31
N ALA A 229 -17.44 10.83 -55.60
CA ALA A 229 -18.67 11.35 -56.22
C ALA A 229 -18.45 12.71 -56.90
N VAL A 230 -17.68 13.61 -56.27
CA VAL A 230 -17.28 14.89 -56.88
C VAL A 230 -16.38 14.65 -58.10
N GLY A 231 -15.44 13.71 -58.03
CA GLY A 231 -14.58 13.34 -59.16
C GLY A 231 -15.35 12.74 -60.33
N ASP A 232 -16.36 11.91 -60.07
CA ASP A 232 -17.24 11.34 -61.10
C ASP A 232 -18.07 12.42 -61.80
N TYR A 233 -18.60 13.38 -61.02
CA TYR A 233 -19.33 14.52 -61.57
C TYR A 233 -18.43 15.38 -62.47
N TYR A 234 -17.21 15.67 -62.03
CA TYR A 234 -16.25 16.44 -62.83
C TYR A 234 -15.93 15.73 -64.14
N ARG A 235 -15.69 14.41 -64.12
CA ARG A 235 -15.41 13.63 -65.35
C ARG A 235 -16.58 13.62 -66.34
N GLN A 236 -17.81 13.74 -65.86
CA GLN A 236 -19.01 13.71 -66.71
C GLN A 236 -19.36 15.09 -67.29
N TYR A 237 -19.19 16.16 -66.51
CA TYR A 237 -19.68 17.50 -66.85
C TYR A 237 -18.58 18.54 -67.06
N ASP A 238 -17.31 18.18 -66.85
CA ASP A 238 -16.13 19.04 -66.95
C ASP A 238 -16.23 20.33 -66.10
N ARG A 239 -16.99 20.25 -64.99
CA ARG A 239 -17.22 21.35 -64.05
C ARG A 239 -17.39 20.82 -62.63
N LEU A 240 -16.98 21.60 -61.63
CA LEU A 240 -17.17 21.25 -60.22
C LEU A 240 -18.66 21.37 -59.83
N PRO A 241 -19.17 20.46 -58.98
CA PRO A 241 -20.52 20.55 -58.45
C PRO A 241 -20.65 21.72 -57.46
N ALA A 242 -21.82 22.36 -57.43
CA ALA A 242 -22.07 23.46 -56.50
C ALA A 242 -22.45 22.95 -55.10
N SER A 243 -22.98 21.73 -55.01
CA SER A 243 -23.32 21.05 -53.76
C SER A 243 -23.25 19.53 -53.91
N PHE A 244 -23.25 18.80 -52.80
CA PHE A 244 -23.33 17.34 -52.85
C PHE A 244 -24.61 16.82 -53.52
N ALA A 245 -25.70 17.58 -53.49
CA ALA A 245 -26.96 17.22 -54.14
C ALA A 245 -26.80 17.01 -55.65
N ASP A 246 -25.89 17.74 -56.31
CA ASP A 246 -25.61 17.60 -57.74
C ASP A 246 -24.92 16.27 -58.08
N THR A 247 -24.22 15.68 -57.10
CA THR A 247 -23.45 14.44 -57.25
C THR A 247 -24.24 13.18 -56.89
N GLY A 248 -25.44 13.33 -56.32
CA GLY A 248 -26.22 12.22 -55.76
C GLY A 248 -25.63 11.63 -54.47
N PHE A 249 -24.59 12.24 -53.90
CA PHE A 249 -24.01 11.86 -52.61
C PHE A 249 -24.79 12.53 -51.47
N GLU A 250 -25.27 11.73 -50.52
CA GLU A 250 -25.88 12.22 -49.29
C GLU A 250 -25.04 11.79 -48.09
N PRO A 251 -24.49 12.74 -47.30
CA PRO A 251 -23.76 12.41 -46.08
C PRO A 251 -24.70 11.71 -45.08
N SER A 252 -24.47 10.42 -44.84
CA SER A 252 -25.15 9.69 -43.77
C SER A 252 -24.64 10.13 -42.38
N PRO A 253 -25.51 10.41 -41.40
CA PRO A 253 -25.07 10.77 -40.06
C PRO A 253 -24.36 9.60 -39.39
N LEU A 254 -23.12 9.82 -38.94
CA LEU A 254 -22.36 8.84 -38.17
C LEU A 254 -22.90 8.82 -36.73
N ARG A 255 -23.63 7.79 -36.32
CA ARG A 255 -24.24 7.73 -34.97
C ARG A 255 -23.23 7.89 -33.83
N GLU A 256 -22.00 7.44 -34.04
CA GLU A 256 -20.93 7.49 -33.04
C GLU A 256 -20.09 8.78 -33.11
N VAL A 257 -20.28 9.59 -34.16
CA VAL A 257 -19.52 10.81 -34.44
C VAL A 257 -20.50 11.90 -34.87
N HIS A 258 -20.77 12.87 -33.99
CA HIS A 258 -21.43 14.09 -34.44
C HIS A 258 -20.46 14.83 -35.37
N SER A 259 -20.67 14.70 -36.68
CA SER A 259 -19.83 15.29 -37.70
C SER A 259 -20.67 15.90 -38.80
N GLU A 260 -20.09 16.87 -39.48
CA GLU A 260 -20.66 17.53 -40.63
C GLU A 260 -19.62 17.52 -41.76
N ILE A 261 -20.08 17.21 -42.98
CA ILE A 261 -19.27 17.25 -44.19
C ILE A 261 -19.94 18.25 -45.13
N THR A 262 -19.18 19.26 -45.56
CA THR A 262 -19.67 20.30 -46.46
C THR A 262 -18.78 20.37 -47.71
N LEU A 263 -19.39 20.73 -48.84
CA LEU A 263 -18.69 21.01 -50.08
C LEU A 263 -18.62 22.52 -50.26
N GLN A 264 -17.41 23.04 -50.40
CA GLN A 264 -17.16 24.44 -50.72
C GLN A 264 -17.22 24.67 -52.23
N THR A 265 -17.46 25.90 -52.65
CA THR A 265 -17.64 26.26 -54.07
C THR A 265 -16.38 26.08 -54.93
N ASP A 266 -15.21 25.98 -54.30
CA ASP A 266 -13.92 25.67 -54.93
C ASP A 266 -13.67 24.15 -55.05
N GLY A 267 -14.65 23.33 -54.68
CA GLY A 267 -14.56 21.87 -54.71
C GLY A 267 -13.88 21.26 -53.49
N VAL A 268 -13.47 22.07 -52.50
CA VAL A 268 -12.88 21.58 -51.26
C VAL A 268 -13.95 20.92 -50.38
N ILE A 269 -13.66 19.72 -49.91
CA ILE A 269 -14.52 18.99 -48.98
C ILE A 269 -14.01 19.25 -47.56
N ASP A 270 -14.80 19.92 -46.75
CA ASP A 270 -14.50 20.20 -45.34
C ASP A 270 -15.27 19.22 -44.46
N ALA A 271 -14.55 18.45 -43.64
CA ALA A 271 -15.12 17.46 -42.74
C ALA A 271 -14.75 17.82 -41.30
N ARG A 272 -15.76 18.09 -40.47
CA ARG A 272 -15.58 18.53 -39.08
C ARG A 272 -16.28 17.60 -38.09
N ILE A 273 -15.63 17.35 -36.96
CA ILE A 273 -16.28 16.76 -35.79
C ILE A 273 -16.85 17.89 -34.94
N ILE A 274 -18.16 17.87 -34.71
CA ILE A 274 -18.88 18.84 -33.88
C ILE A 274 -18.86 18.32 -32.43
N GLU A 275 -17.93 18.84 -31.62
CA GLU A 275 -17.90 18.56 -30.19
C GLU A 275 -18.55 19.72 -29.41
N ARG A 276 -19.18 19.41 -28.27
CA ARG A 276 -19.92 20.39 -27.45
C ARG A 276 -19.04 21.51 -26.87
N ASN A 277 -17.72 21.39 -27.02
CA ASN A 277 -16.71 22.19 -26.35
C ASN A 277 -15.69 22.79 -27.35
N ARG A 278 -16.17 23.39 -28.46
CA ARG A 278 -15.49 24.33 -29.39
C ARG A 278 -14.09 23.99 -29.98
N ASP A 279 -13.46 22.90 -29.59
CA ASP A 279 -12.29 22.34 -30.26
C ASP A 279 -12.77 21.50 -31.45
N ASP A 280 -13.37 22.19 -32.43
CA ASP A 280 -13.80 21.54 -33.65
C ASP A 280 -12.56 20.96 -34.34
N ARG A 281 -12.56 19.64 -34.53
CA ARG A 281 -11.46 18.92 -35.17
C ARG A 281 -11.83 18.73 -36.63
N ALA A 282 -11.32 19.59 -37.51
CA ALA A 282 -11.59 19.52 -38.94
C ALA A 282 -10.39 19.05 -39.77
N PHE A 283 -10.67 18.41 -40.90
CA PHE A 283 -9.70 18.19 -41.98
C PHE A 283 -10.36 18.47 -43.33
N GLN A 284 -9.55 18.85 -44.32
CA GLN A 284 -9.98 19.27 -45.65
C GLN A 284 -9.37 18.37 -46.72
N LEU A 285 -10.19 17.95 -47.69
CA LEU A 285 -9.74 17.34 -48.93
C LEU A 285 -9.81 18.39 -50.04
N ARG A 286 -8.65 18.72 -50.61
CA ARG A 286 -8.54 19.69 -51.70
C ARG A 286 -8.37 18.96 -53.03
N PRO A 287 -9.20 19.25 -54.04
CA PRO A 287 -8.98 18.77 -55.39
C PRO A 287 -7.89 19.62 -56.06
N THR A 288 -6.96 18.97 -56.74
CA THR A 288 -5.95 19.59 -57.61
C THR A 288 -5.97 18.88 -58.95
N LEU A 289 -5.64 19.56 -60.04
CA LEU A 289 -5.57 18.93 -61.35
C LEU A 289 -4.12 18.46 -61.61
N ASP A 290 -3.94 17.24 -62.10
CA ASP A 290 -2.66 16.78 -62.62
C ASP A 290 -2.38 17.31 -64.04
N ALA A 291 -1.23 16.93 -64.62
CA ALA A 291 -0.83 17.39 -65.95
C ALA A 291 -1.77 16.88 -67.06
N GLU A 292 -2.53 15.82 -66.77
CA GLU A 292 -3.48 15.15 -67.63
C GLU A 292 -4.93 15.65 -67.43
N GLY A 293 -5.14 16.65 -66.56
CA GLY A 293 -6.44 17.24 -66.26
C GLY A 293 -7.36 16.38 -65.39
N GLN A 294 -6.82 15.39 -64.68
CA GLN A 294 -7.56 14.58 -63.71
C GLN A 294 -7.48 15.16 -62.30
N ILE A 295 -8.52 14.94 -61.50
CA ILE A 295 -8.55 15.39 -60.10
C ILE A 295 -7.72 14.46 -59.21
N VAL A 296 -6.72 15.04 -58.56
CA VAL A 296 -5.92 14.46 -57.47
C VAL A 296 -6.31 15.13 -56.15
N TRP A 297 -6.66 14.31 -55.16
CA TRP A 297 -7.10 14.77 -53.84
C TRP A 297 -5.93 14.82 -52.85
N THR A 298 -5.74 15.97 -52.21
CA THR A 298 -4.78 16.13 -51.12
C THR A 298 -5.52 16.40 -49.82
N CYS A 299 -5.29 15.59 -48.78
CA CYS A 299 -5.89 15.78 -47.46
C CYS A 299 -4.94 16.53 -46.53
N SER A 300 -5.46 17.54 -45.81
CA SER A 300 -4.68 18.34 -44.85
C SER A 300 -5.55 18.83 -43.69
N SER A 301 -4.93 19.15 -42.54
CA SER A 301 -5.59 19.77 -41.40
C SER A 301 -4.65 20.75 -40.70
N ASN A 302 -5.19 21.89 -40.27
CA ASN A 302 -4.47 22.89 -39.47
C ASN A 302 -4.88 22.85 -37.98
N GLU A 303 -5.97 22.15 -37.66
CA GLU A 303 -6.59 22.14 -36.33
C GLU A 303 -6.28 20.86 -35.56
N VAL A 304 -5.92 19.77 -36.27
CA VAL A 304 -5.71 18.45 -35.69
C VAL A 304 -4.24 18.05 -35.81
N PRO A 305 -3.56 17.70 -34.70
CA PRO A 305 -2.20 17.16 -34.75
C PRO A 305 -2.09 15.89 -35.60
N ASP A 306 -1.01 15.77 -36.38
CA ASP A 306 -0.71 14.61 -37.26
C ASP A 306 -0.87 13.24 -36.58
N LYS A 307 -0.60 13.15 -35.27
CA LYS A 307 -0.75 11.91 -34.49
C LYS A 307 -2.18 11.36 -34.50
N HIS A 308 -3.18 12.23 -34.60
CA HIS A 308 -4.59 11.86 -34.63
C HIS A 308 -5.13 11.68 -36.05
N LEU A 309 -4.47 12.25 -37.04
CA LEU A 309 -4.92 12.20 -38.42
C LEU A 309 -4.75 10.79 -39.02
N PRO A 310 -5.67 10.41 -39.94
CA PRO A 310 -5.47 9.30 -40.87
C PRO A 310 -4.15 9.45 -41.63
N VAL A 311 -3.55 8.32 -42.02
CA VAL A 311 -2.25 8.33 -42.72
C VAL A 311 -2.27 9.18 -44.00
N ALA A 312 -3.40 9.18 -44.72
CA ALA A 312 -3.59 9.97 -45.94
C ALA A 312 -3.65 11.49 -45.73
N CYS A 313 -3.92 11.95 -44.51
CA CYS A 313 -4.08 13.37 -44.15
C CYS A 313 -2.90 13.92 -43.35
N ARG A 314 -1.92 13.08 -43.02
CA ARG A 314 -0.69 13.53 -42.36
C ARG A 314 0.13 14.29 -43.37
N SER A 315 0.75 15.38 -42.94
CA SER A 315 1.68 16.12 -43.78
C SER A 315 2.72 15.15 -44.37
N GLN A 316 2.70 14.96 -45.70
CA GLN A 316 3.76 14.25 -46.38
C GLN A 316 4.98 15.16 -46.32
N ARG A 317 5.88 14.87 -45.38
CA ARG A 317 7.18 15.50 -45.28
C ARG A 317 8.13 14.89 -46.30
#